data_AF-A0A8T0YQW7-F1
#
_entry.id   AF-A0A8T0YQW7-F1
#
_cell.length_a   1.000
_cell.length_b   1.000
_cell.length_c   1.000
_cell.angle_alpha   90.00
_cell.angle_beta   90.00
_cell.angle_gamma   90.00
#
_symmetry.space_group_name_H-M   'P 1'
#
loop_
_entity.id
_entity.type
_entity.pdbx_description
1 polymer ?
#
loop_
_entity_poly.entity_id
_entity_poly.type
_entity_poly.pdbx_seq_one_letter_code
_entity_poly.pdbx_strand_id
1 'polypeptide(L)'
;MRADKRTFSAPTCVKQYNTYMKGVDRLDQIRGRFSVAGGHSFKKWYKKLGLALVDVARANAFLTRKLAVNLSGARDSHRDFIVELISERFTGKWKEAPSERFMLYSEDSVSEAATAAPPVSAVWTAGASPVDGSAGSPQKRC
;
A
#
# COMPACT_ATOMS: atom_id res chain seq x y z
N MET A 1 16.74 -35.96 -21.17
CA MET A 1 16.84 -34.78 -22.07
C MET A 1 16.36 -33.55 -21.29
N ARG A 2 17.21 -32.53 -21.11
CA ARG A 2 16.80 -31.24 -20.50
C ARG A 2 16.06 -30.44 -21.58
N ALA A 3 14.83 -30.01 -21.29
CA ALA A 3 14.09 -29.14 -22.19
C ALA A 3 14.83 -27.79 -22.31
N ASP A 4 15.07 -27.33 -23.54
CA ASP A 4 15.67 -26.03 -23.81
C ASP A 4 14.76 -24.91 -23.30
N LYS A 5 15.27 -24.13 -22.33
CA LYS A 5 14.56 -22.96 -21.82
C LYS A 5 14.71 -21.78 -22.78
N ARG A 6 13.63 -21.49 -23.51
CA ARG A 6 13.49 -20.23 -24.26
C ARG A 6 12.97 -19.14 -23.34
N THR A 7 13.62 -17.97 -23.36
CA THR A 7 13.17 -16.79 -22.61
C THR A 7 12.33 -15.90 -23.52
N PHE A 8 11.18 -15.44 -23.00
CA PHE A 8 10.28 -14.53 -23.69
C PHE A 8 10.17 -13.23 -22.90
N SER A 9 10.21 -12.09 -23.60
CA SER A 9 9.90 -10.82 -22.95
C SER A 9 8.41 -10.74 -22.68
N ALA A 10 8.05 -10.49 -21.42
CA ALA A 10 6.67 -10.24 -21.04
C ALA A 10 6.11 -9.00 -21.81
N PRO A 11 4.82 -9.01 -22.18
CA PRO A 11 4.13 -7.83 -22.67
C PRO A 11 4.20 -6.66 -21.68
N THR A 12 4.11 -5.42 -22.17
CA THR A 12 4.23 -4.21 -21.35
C THR A 12 3.22 -4.19 -20.20
N CYS A 13 1.96 -4.58 -20.45
CA CYS A 13 0.92 -4.66 -19.41
C CYS A 13 1.30 -5.63 -18.28
N VAL A 14 1.85 -6.79 -18.62
CA VAL A 14 2.29 -7.81 -17.66
C VAL A 14 3.49 -7.30 -16.85
N LYS A 15 4.43 -6.61 -17.50
CA LYS A 15 5.58 -5.99 -16.81
C LYS A 15 5.12 -4.96 -15.77
N GLN A 16 4.25 -4.04 -16.16
CA GLN A 16 3.71 -3.01 -15.26
C GLN A 16 2.96 -3.63 -14.09
N TYR A 17 2.08 -4.60 -14.36
CA TYR A 17 1.37 -5.32 -13.31
C TYR A 17 2.34 -6.00 -12.33
N ASN A 18 3.32 -6.75 -12.84
CA ASN A 18 4.35 -7.43 -12.03
C ASN A 18 5.19 -6.47 -11.17
N THR A 19 5.40 -5.25 -11.64
CA THR A 19 6.13 -4.22 -10.88
C THR A 19 5.29 -3.66 -9.74
N TYR A 20 4.00 -3.35 -9.97
CA TYR A 20 3.21 -2.58 -9.01
C TYR A 20 2.24 -3.40 -8.13
N MET A 21 1.93 -4.66 -8.48
CA MET A 21 0.96 -5.48 -7.72
C MET A 21 1.41 -5.83 -6.30
N LYS A 22 2.72 -5.72 -6.00
CA LYS A 22 3.33 -6.24 -4.76
C LYS A 22 3.12 -5.36 -3.53
N GLY A 23 2.28 -4.32 -3.63
CA GLY A 23 2.06 -3.36 -2.54
C GLY A 23 1.58 -4.05 -1.26
N VAL A 24 0.57 -4.92 -1.38
CA VAL A 24 0.00 -5.67 -0.25
C VAL A 24 1.02 -6.63 0.36
N ASP A 25 1.68 -7.44 -0.47
CA ASP A 25 2.70 -8.40 -0.01
C ASP A 25 3.87 -7.68 0.69
N ARG A 26 4.25 -6.51 0.18
CA ARG A 26 5.35 -5.75 0.76
C ARG A 26 4.98 -5.17 2.11
N LEU A 27 3.77 -4.62 2.24
CA LEU A 27 3.26 -4.16 3.53
C LEU A 27 3.13 -5.32 4.51
N ASP A 28 2.66 -6.48 4.05
CA ASP A 28 2.54 -7.68 4.89
C ASP A 28 3.91 -8.17 5.39
N GLN A 29 4.93 -8.19 4.53
CA GLN A 29 6.31 -8.50 4.94
C GLN A 29 6.83 -7.56 6.03
N ILE A 30 6.58 -6.25 5.89
CA ILE A 30 6.99 -5.25 6.89
C ILE A 30 6.25 -5.48 8.20
N ARG A 31 4.92 -5.65 8.13
CA ARG A 31 4.05 -5.93 9.27
C ARG A 31 4.48 -7.20 10.03
N GLY A 32 4.71 -8.28 9.28
CA GLY A 32 5.05 -9.60 9.79
C GLY A 32 6.37 -9.63 10.57
N ARG A 33 7.35 -8.82 10.18
CA ARG A 33 8.70 -8.83 10.79
C ARG A 33 8.73 -8.57 12.29
N PHE A 34 7.76 -7.82 12.83
CA PHE A 34 7.63 -7.59 14.27
C PHE A 34 6.22 -7.91 14.78
N SER A 35 5.44 -8.74 14.08
CA SER A 35 4.00 -8.90 14.39
C SER A 35 3.75 -9.31 15.84
N VAL A 36 2.95 -8.49 16.53
CA VAL A 36 2.44 -8.77 17.88
C VAL A 36 1.25 -9.73 17.79
N ALA A 37 0.41 -9.59 16.77
CA ALA A 37 -0.75 -10.45 16.57
C ALA A 37 -0.37 -11.91 16.24
N GLY A 38 0.79 -12.12 15.59
CA GLY A 38 1.29 -13.45 15.25
C GLY A 38 1.83 -14.24 16.44
N GLY A 39 2.38 -13.56 17.46
CA GLY A 39 2.96 -14.20 18.64
C GLY A 39 1.95 -14.61 19.72
N HIS A 40 0.69 -14.18 19.61
CA HIS A 40 -0.31 -14.41 20.64
C HIS A 40 -1.56 -15.15 20.11
N SER A 41 -1.99 -16.16 20.86
CA SER A 41 -3.27 -16.85 20.65
C SER A 41 -4.26 -16.47 21.74
N PHE A 42 -5.47 -16.06 21.33
CA PHE A 42 -6.56 -15.71 22.23
C PHE A 42 -7.81 -16.54 21.93
N LYS A 43 -8.57 -16.87 22.98
CA LYS A 43 -9.89 -17.52 22.83
C LYS A 43 -10.92 -16.61 22.14
N LYS A 44 -10.76 -15.29 22.28
CA LYS A 44 -11.68 -14.28 21.73
C LYS A 44 -11.05 -13.58 20.53
N TRP A 45 -11.66 -13.72 19.35
CA TRP A 45 -11.11 -13.26 18.08
C TRP A 45 -10.83 -11.74 18.03
N TYR A 46 -11.67 -10.94 18.67
CA TYR A 46 -11.53 -9.47 18.66
C TYR A 46 -10.25 -8.98 19.34
N LYS A 47 -9.69 -9.74 20.29
CA LYS A 47 -8.39 -9.41 20.90
C LYS A 47 -7.27 -9.53 19.89
N LYS A 48 -7.33 -10.56 19.04
CA LYS A 48 -6.38 -10.76 17.95
C LYS A 48 -6.54 -9.68 16.87
N LEU A 49 -7.78 -9.26 16.58
CA LEU A 49 -8.03 -8.13 15.70
C LEU A 49 -7.41 -6.83 16.25
N GLY A 50 -7.57 -6.55 17.56
CA GLY A 50 -6.95 -5.39 18.20
C GLY A 50 -5.43 -5.35 18.02
N LEU A 51 -4.74 -6.48 18.20
CA LEU A 51 -3.31 -6.57 17.94
C LEU A 51 -2.96 -6.42 16.46
N ALA A 52 -3.79 -6.95 15.56
CA ALA A 52 -3.58 -6.81 14.12
C ALA A 52 -3.67 -5.34 13.68
N LEU A 53 -4.56 -4.55 14.28
CA LEU A 53 -4.64 -3.10 14.05
C LEU A 53 -3.37 -2.39 14.52
N VAL A 54 -2.83 -2.75 15.68
CA VAL A 54 -1.55 -2.20 16.17
C VAL A 54 -0.41 -2.54 15.22
N ASP A 55 -0.36 -3.78 14.72
CA ASP A 55 0.65 -4.21 13.74
C ASP A 55 0.59 -3.40 12.44
N VAL A 56 -0.62 -3.09 11.94
CA VAL A 56 -0.82 -2.25 10.74
C VAL A 56 -0.41 -0.81 11.02
N ALA A 57 -0.88 -0.21 12.12
CA ALA A 57 -0.57 1.17 12.48
C ALA A 57 0.94 1.39 12.61
N ARG A 58 1.66 0.43 13.21
CA ARG A 58 3.11 0.46 13.35
C ARG A 58 3.84 0.37 12.01
N ALA A 59 3.42 -0.53 11.12
CA ALA A 59 4.01 -0.64 9.78
C ALA A 59 3.83 0.65 8.98
N ASN A 60 2.65 1.26 9.06
CA ASN A 60 2.36 2.54 8.43
C ASN A 60 3.20 3.68 9.03
N ALA A 61 3.29 3.77 10.36
CA ALA A 61 4.11 4.78 11.03
C ALA A 61 5.60 4.67 10.62
N PHE A 62 6.13 3.45 10.51
CA PHE A 62 7.49 3.23 10.01
C PHE A 62 7.66 3.73 8.57
N LEU A 63 6.72 3.40 7.68
CA LEU A 63 6.74 3.84 6.28
C LEU A 63 6.70 5.37 6.19
N THR A 64 5.80 6.02 6.93
CA THR A 64 5.70 7.49 6.96
C THR A 64 6.99 8.13 7.46
N ARG A 65 7.58 7.62 8.56
CA ARG A 65 8.86 8.12 9.08
C ARG A 65 9.99 7.92 8.07
N LYS A 66 10.02 6.76 7.39
CA LYS A 66 11.01 6.46 6.37
C LYS A 66 10.93 7.44 5.19
N LEU A 67 9.71 7.84 4.80
CA LEU A 67 9.48 8.85 3.77
C LEU A 67 9.86 10.26 4.24
N ALA A 68 9.49 10.64 5.46
CA ALA A 68 9.77 11.98 6.00
C ALA A 68 11.25 12.24 6.28
N VAL A 69 11.97 11.24 6.83
CA VAL A 69 13.37 11.38 7.29
C VAL A 69 14.37 10.85 6.24
N ASN A 70 13.91 10.32 5.11
CA ASN A 70 14.75 9.75 4.05
C ASN A 70 15.82 8.77 4.57
N LEU A 71 15.38 7.74 5.30
CA LEU A 71 16.25 6.74 5.96
C LEU A 71 16.88 5.72 4.98
N SER A 72 17.45 6.17 3.87
CA SER A 72 17.93 5.32 2.76
C SER A 72 19.22 4.54 3.06
N GLY A 73 19.98 4.90 4.10
CA GLY A 73 21.32 4.33 4.36
C GLY A 73 21.48 3.47 5.62
N ALA A 74 20.47 3.41 6.50
CA ALA A 74 20.62 2.72 7.79
C ALA A 74 20.40 1.20 7.67
N ARG A 75 21.39 0.42 8.13
CA ARG A 75 21.45 -1.05 8.03
C ARG A 75 20.22 -1.76 8.61
N ASP A 76 19.65 -1.22 9.69
CA ASP A 76 18.54 -1.82 10.44
C ASP A 76 17.50 -0.77 10.88
N SER A 77 17.20 0.22 10.03
CA SER A 77 16.28 1.35 10.31
C SER A 77 14.92 0.96 10.92
N HIS A 78 14.39 -0.21 10.56
CA HIS A 78 13.13 -0.69 11.12
C HIS A 78 13.27 -1.14 12.58
N ARG A 79 14.39 -1.77 12.97
CA ARG A 79 14.64 -2.15 14.37
C ARG A 79 14.82 -0.91 15.24
N ASP A 80 15.62 0.03 14.76
CA ASP A 80 15.90 1.28 15.48
C ASP A 80 14.60 2.05 15.74
N PHE A 81 13.74 2.17 14.73
CA PHE A 81 12.41 2.75 14.87
C PHE A 81 11.55 2.05 15.94
N ILE A 82 11.58 0.72 15.99
CA ILE A 82 10.79 -0.05 16.96
C ILE A 82 11.29 0.19 18.38
N VAL A 83 12.61 0.19 18.59
CA VAL A 83 13.21 0.45 19.90
C VAL A 83 12.88 1.87 20.37
N GLU A 84 13.01 2.86 19.49
CA GLU A 84 12.64 4.26 19.75
C GLU A 84 11.15 4.37 20.11
N LEU A 85 10.26 3.80 19.30
CA LEU A 85 8.81 3.80 19.53
C LEU A 85 8.45 3.18 20.89
N ILE A 86 9.06 2.06 21.25
CA ILE A 86 8.83 1.40 22.54
C ILE A 86 9.30 2.31 23.69
N SER A 87 10.49 2.90 23.57
CA SER A 87 11.04 3.81 24.58
C SER A 87 10.16 5.04 24.81
N GLU A 88 9.62 5.64 23.76
CA GLU A 88 8.71 6.79 23.85
C GLU A 88 7.38 6.44 24.51
N ARG A 89 6.87 5.23 24.23
CA ARG A 89 5.63 4.75 24.85
C ARG A 89 5.80 4.51 26.34
N PHE A 90 6.92 3.92 26.76
CA PHE A 90 7.21 3.71 28.19
C PHE A 90 7.55 5.00 28.94
N THR A 91 8.30 5.91 28.32
CA THR A 91 8.69 7.19 28.95
C THR A 91 7.55 8.20 29.03
N GLY A 92 6.41 7.94 28.36
CA GLY A 92 5.25 8.84 28.40
C GLY A 92 5.37 10.06 27.50
N LYS A 93 6.46 10.19 26.72
CA LYS A 93 6.69 11.28 25.74
C LYS A 93 5.55 11.47 24.76
N TRP A 94 4.80 10.40 24.47
CA TRP A 94 3.60 10.47 23.63
C TRP A 94 2.53 11.43 24.17
N LYS A 95 2.51 11.75 25.47
CA LYS A 95 1.61 12.74 26.07
C LYS A 95 1.94 14.18 25.66
N GLU A 96 3.21 14.42 25.30
CA GLU A 96 3.73 15.71 24.87
C GLU A 96 3.71 15.86 23.34
N ALA A 97 3.47 14.75 22.61
CA ALA A 97 3.30 14.80 21.18
C ALA A 97 2.19 15.80 20.88
N PRO A 98 2.36 16.69 19.87
CA PRO A 98 1.29 17.56 19.43
C PRO A 98 0.10 16.65 19.12
N SER A 99 -0.89 16.66 20.00
CA SER A 99 -2.15 15.97 19.74
C SER A 99 -2.79 16.82 18.67
N GLU A 100 -2.41 16.60 17.41
CA GLU A 100 -3.14 17.15 16.30
C GLU A 100 -4.51 16.48 16.35
N ARG A 101 -5.38 17.12 17.12
CA ARG A 101 -6.84 16.97 17.08
C ARG A 101 -7.37 17.24 15.66
N PHE A 102 -6.50 17.71 14.78
CA PHE A 102 -6.63 17.74 13.34
C PHE A 102 -6.28 16.37 12.73
N MET A 103 -7.20 15.41 12.87
CA MET A 103 -7.40 14.53 11.72
C MET A 103 -7.85 15.46 10.59
N LEU A 104 -6.96 15.73 9.63
CA LEU A 104 -7.35 16.29 8.33
C LEU A 104 -8.22 15.25 7.60
N TYR A 105 -9.47 15.11 8.03
CA TYR A 105 -10.52 14.86 7.05
C TYR A 105 -10.49 16.10 6.15
N SER A 106 -10.38 15.92 4.84
CA SER A 106 -10.75 17.01 3.94
C SER A 106 -12.14 17.47 4.40
N GLU A 107 -12.22 18.69 4.91
CA GLU A 107 -13.52 19.32 5.09
C GLU A 107 -14.08 19.47 3.69
N ASP A 108 -15.02 18.59 3.33
CA ASP A 108 -16.00 18.89 2.29
C ASP A 108 -16.82 20.06 2.83
N SER A 109 -16.29 21.28 2.67
CA SER A 109 -17.11 22.47 2.73
C SER A 109 -18.10 22.35 1.58
N VAL A 110 -19.32 21.93 1.90
CA VAL A 110 -20.49 22.13 1.04
C VAL A 110 -20.72 23.64 0.97
N SER A 111 -19.96 24.30 0.09
CA SER A 111 -20.24 25.66 -0.36
C SER A 111 -20.99 25.54 -1.68
N GLU A 112 -22.26 25.87 -1.59
CA GLU A 112 -23.19 25.95 -2.70
C GLU A 112 -22.68 26.93 -3.78
N ALA A 113 -22.65 26.45 -5.01
CA ALA A 113 -22.58 27.17 -6.28
C ALA A 113 -21.43 28.18 -6.51
N ALA A 114 -20.31 27.67 -7.04
CA ALA A 114 -19.58 28.36 -8.10
C ALA A 114 -19.10 27.34 -9.14
N THR A 115 -19.52 27.57 -10.38
CA THR A 115 -19.31 26.77 -11.58
C THR A 115 -17.83 26.38 -11.77
N ALA A 116 -17.47 25.14 -11.47
CA ALA A 116 -16.20 24.54 -11.83
C ALA A 116 -16.40 23.06 -12.15
N ALA A 117 -15.81 22.62 -13.26
CA ALA A 117 -16.00 21.31 -13.88
C ALA A 117 -15.90 20.15 -12.87
N PRO A 118 -16.65 19.04 -13.09
CA PRO A 118 -16.57 17.88 -12.22
C PRO A 118 -15.13 17.38 -12.13
N PRO A 119 -14.67 16.90 -10.94
CA PRO A 119 -13.37 16.27 -10.84
C PRO A 119 -13.36 15.10 -11.82
N VAL A 120 -12.44 15.18 -12.80
CA VAL A 120 -12.18 14.08 -13.72
C VAL A 120 -11.69 12.89 -12.90
N SER A 121 -12.64 12.04 -12.53
CA SER A 121 -12.38 10.64 -12.22
C SER A 121 -11.48 10.11 -13.35
N ALA A 122 -10.43 9.38 -12.99
CA ALA A 122 -9.59 8.67 -13.96
C ALA A 122 -10.42 7.55 -14.61
N VAL A 123 -11.32 7.95 -15.49
CA VAL A 123 -11.89 7.12 -16.53
C VAL A 123 -10.73 6.81 -17.45
N TRP A 124 -10.40 5.54 -17.55
CA TRP A 124 -9.52 5.03 -18.59
C TRP A 124 -10.17 5.30 -19.94
N THR A 125 -9.87 6.45 -20.54
CA THR A 125 -10.17 6.68 -21.94
C THR A 125 -9.21 5.81 -22.74
N ALA A 126 -9.69 4.62 -23.12
CA ALA A 126 -9.10 3.87 -24.21
C ALA A 126 -9.01 4.82 -25.41
N GLY A 127 -7.78 5.13 -25.83
CA GLY A 127 -7.53 5.98 -26.97
C GLY A 127 -8.23 5.40 -28.21
N ALA A 128 -9.27 6.09 -28.66
CA ALA A 128 -9.80 5.92 -29.99
C ALA A 128 -8.93 6.76 -30.92
N SER A 129 -8.24 6.10 -31.86
CA SER A 129 -7.96 6.69 -33.16
C SER A 129 -8.49 5.75 -34.25
N PRO A 130 -9.09 6.30 -35.31
CA PRO A 130 -9.86 5.56 -36.30
C PRO A 130 -8.97 5.05 -37.43
N VAL A 131 -9.32 3.89 -38.00
CA VAL A 131 -9.46 3.67 -39.46
C VAL A 131 -9.72 2.18 -39.76
N ASP A 132 -10.86 1.97 -40.41
CA ASP A 132 -11.23 0.99 -41.43
C ASP A 132 -10.90 -0.51 -41.29
N GLY A 133 -11.98 -1.30 -41.34
CA GLY A 133 -12.16 -2.27 -42.41
C GLY A 133 -11.56 -3.66 -42.22
N SER A 134 -12.43 -4.61 -41.84
CA SER A 134 -12.44 -6.01 -42.29
C SER A 134 -11.20 -6.89 -42.00
N ALA A 135 -11.32 -7.79 -41.01
CA ALA A 135 -10.81 -9.16 -41.13
C ALA A 135 -11.48 -10.09 -40.10
N GLY A 136 -11.95 -11.24 -40.57
CA GLY A 136 -12.86 -12.15 -39.88
C GLY A 136 -12.29 -12.92 -38.68
N SER A 137 -13.21 -13.40 -37.87
CA SER A 137 -12.99 -14.27 -36.71
C SER A 137 -12.74 -15.72 -37.16
N PRO A 138 -11.64 -16.39 -36.76
CA PRO A 138 -11.51 -17.82 -36.94
C PRO A 138 -12.34 -18.55 -35.88
N GLN A 139 -13.44 -19.18 -36.30
CA GLN A 139 -14.17 -20.15 -35.49
C GLN A 139 -13.26 -21.32 -35.12
N LYS A 140 -13.14 -21.62 -33.82
CA LYS A 140 -12.64 -22.93 -33.37
C LYS A 140 -13.78 -23.93 -33.51
N ARG A 141 -13.62 -24.87 -34.45
CA ARG A 141 -14.47 -26.04 -34.61
C ARG A 141 -14.09 -27.05 -33.52
N CYS A 142 -15.11 -27.59 -32.84
CA CYS A 142 -14.99 -28.71 -31.90
C CYS A 142 -14.51 -29.99 -32.59
#